data_AF-A0A9D3U937-F1
#
_entry.id   AF-A0A9D3U937-F1
#
_cell.length_a   1.000
_cell.length_b   1.000
_cell.length_c   1.000
_cell.angle_alpha   90.00
_cell.angle_beta   90.00
_cell.angle_gamma   90.00
#
_symmetry.space_group_name_H-M   'P 1'
#
loop_
_entity.id
_entity.type
_entity.pdbx_description
1 polymer ?
#
loop_
_entity_poly.entity_id
_entity_poly.type
_entity_poly.pdbx_seq_one_letter_code
_entity_poly.pdbx_strand_id
1 'polypeptide(L)' 'MQECATKFVSFVTREASHKCHEDNRKTVNGNGICWALKSLGFDHYGEVILRYRMTERMIRV' A
#
# COMPACT_ATOMS: atom_id res chain seq x y z
N MET A 1 12.92 -0.43 -17.83
CA MET A 1 12.27 -1.06 -16.65
C MET A 1 12.09 -0.09 -15.47
N GLN A 2 13.05 0.82 -15.19
CA GLN A 2 12.90 1.81 -14.11
C GLN A 2 11.69 2.73 -14.26
N GLU A 3 11.40 3.22 -15.47
CA GLU A 3 10.24 4.10 -15.70
C GLU A 3 8.89 3.42 -15.42
N CYS A 4 8.79 2.11 -15.67
CA CYS A 4 7.59 1.34 -15.34
C CYS A 4 7.42 1.21 -13.82
N ALA A 5 8.52 0.96 -13.09
CA ALA A 5 8.50 0.89 -11.63
C ALA A 5 8.15 2.26 -11.01
N THR A 6 8.70 3.35 -11.53
CA THR A 6 8.38 4.71 -11.06
C THR A 6 6.91 5.06 -11.33
N LYS A 7 6.39 4.72 -12.52
CA LYS A 7 4.96 4.92 -12.84
C LYS A 7 4.06 4.07 -11.94
N PHE A 8 4.46 2.84 -11.65
CA PHE A 8 3.73 1.96 -10.73
C PHE A 8 3.65 2.54 -9.32
N VAL A 9 4.78 2.99 -8.74
CA VAL A 9 4.81 3.61 -7.40
C VAL A 9 3.98 4.90 -7.37
N SER A 10 4.07 5.73 -8.41
CA SER A 10 3.24 6.93 -8.54
C SER A 10 1.75 6.60 -8.62
N PHE A 11 1.38 5.52 -9.33
CA PHE A 11 -0.02 5.08 -9.43
C PHE A 11 -0.55 4.61 -8.08
N VAL A 12 0.18 3.71 -7.39
CA VAL A 12 -0.20 3.18 -6.07
C VAL A 12 -0.33 4.29 -5.05
N THR A 13 0.62 5.24 -5.03
CA THR A 13 0.61 6.36 -4.09
C THR A 13 -0.56 7.31 -4.37
N ARG A 14 -0.88 7.54 -5.65
CA ARG A 14 -2.03 8.37 -6.04
C ARG A 14 -3.34 7.75 -5.60
N GLU A 15 -3.51 6.44 -5.78
CA GLU A 15 -4.73 5.73 -5.38
C GLU A 15 -4.88 5.64 -3.85
N ALA A 16 -3.78 5.42 -3.13
CA ALA A 16 -3.77 5.46 -1.68
C ALA A 16 -4.08 6.87 -1.13
N SER A 17 -3.57 7.91 -1.79
CA SER A 17 -3.84 9.31 -1.45
C SER A 17 -5.30 9.69 -1.71
N HIS A 18 -5.84 9.29 -2.86
CA HIS A 18 -7.25 9.50 -3.20
C HIS A 18 -8.17 8.86 -2.15
N LYS A 19 -7.89 7.61 -1.76
CA LYS A 19 -8.65 6.92 -0.72
C LYS A 19 -8.53 7.60 0.64
N CYS A 20 -7.33 8.06 0.99
CA CYS A 20 -7.08 8.80 2.22
C CYS A 20 -7.87 10.12 2.28
N HIS A 21 -7.96 10.81 1.15
CA HIS A 21 -8.71 12.05 1.00
C HIS A 21 -10.22 11.82 1.13
N GLU A 22 -10.76 10.72 0.56
CA GLU A 22 -12.15 10.29 0.80
C GLU A 22 -12.40 10.00 2.29
N ASP A 23 -11.46 9.36 2.97
CA ASP A 23 -11.56 9.01 4.40
C ASP A 23 -11.36 10.21 5.35
N ASN A 24 -11.23 11.46 4.84
CA ASN A 24 -10.90 12.67 5.61
C ASN A 24 -9.61 12.57 6.44
N ARG A 25 -8.65 11.75 5.99
CA ARG A 25 -7.35 11.59 6.66
C ARG A 25 -6.27 12.40 5.94
N LYS A 26 -5.38 13.03 6.70
CA LYS A 26 -4.22 13.77 6.15
C LYS A 26 -3.00 12.89 5.87
N THR A 27 -3.03 11.62 6.32
CA THR A 27 -1.86 10.74 6.29
C THR A 27 -2.24 9.40 5.68
N VAL A 28 -1.58 9.04 4.57
CA VAL A 28 -1.70 7.72 3.94
C VAL A 28 -1.15 6.68 4.91
N ASN A 29 -2.01 5.77 5.38
CA ASN A 29 -1.62 4.68 6.25
C ASN A 29 -1.27 3.42 5.44
N GLY A 30 -0.57 2.47 6.06
CA GLY A 30 -0.22 1.19 5.41
C GLY A 30 -1.44 0.40 4.91
N ASN A 31 -2.61 0.55 5.55
CA ASN A 31 -3.86 -0.02 5.06
C ASN A 31 -4.35 0.62 3.77
N GLY A 32 -4.13 1.93 3.58
CA GLY A 32 -4.48 2.64 2.34
C GLY A 32 -3.64 2.16 1.16
N ILE A 33 -2.35 1.89 1.40
CA ILE A 33 -1.45 1.29 0.41
C ILE A 33 -1.87 -0.15 0.08
N CYS A 34 -2.22 -0.95 1.10
CA CYS A 34 -2.75 -2.31 0.86
C CYS A 34 -4.05 -2.28 0.04
N TRP A 35 -4.94 -1.32 0.33
CA TRP A 35 -6.18 -1.13 -0.44
C TRP A 35 -5.89 -0.71 -1.89
N ALA A 36 -4.95 0.21 -2.11
CA ALA A 36 -4.53 0.62 -3.46
C ALA A 36 -3.95 -0.56 -4.25
N LEU A 37 -3.09 -1.37 -3.64
CA LEU A 37 -2.55 -2.59 -4.26
C LEU A 37 -3.65 -3.60 -4.60
N LYS A 38 -4.62 -3.77 -3.70
CA LYS A 38 -5.81 -4.61 -3.93
C LYS A 38 -6.65 -4.10 -5.10
N SER A 39 -6.92 -2.80 -5.15
CA SER A 39 -7.69 -2.15 -6.21
C SER A 39 -7.03 -2.24 -7.59
N LEU A 40 -5.70 -2.43 -7.62
CA LEU A 40 -4.92 -2.64 -8.84
C LEU A 40 -4.84 -4.11 -9.28
N GLY A 41 -5.46 -5.04 -8.53
CA GLY A 41 -5.38 -6.47 -8.78
C GLY A 41 -4.11 -7.13 -8.24
N PHE A 42 -3.33 -6.43 -7.41
CA PHE A 42 -2.14 -6.94 -6.72
C PHE A 42 -2.47 -7.38 -5.28
N ASP A 43 -3.60 -8.05 -5.07
CA ASP A 43 -4.02 -8.61 -3.78
C ASP A 43 -2.91 -9.40 -3.06
N HIS A 44 -2.18 -10.22 -3.84
CA HIS A 44 -1.07 -11.04 -3.34
C HIS A 44 0.07 -10.20 -2.73
N TYR A 45 0.34 -9.00 -3.26
CA TYR A 45 1.36 -8.09 -2.72
C TYR A 45 0.87 -7.38 -1.45
N GLY A 46 -0.41 -7.02 -1.39
CA GLY A 46 -1.02 -6.44 -0.19
C GLY A 46 -0.93 -7.38 1.02
N GLU A 47 -1.21 -8.67 0.80
CA GLU A 47 -1.12 -9.69 1.84
C GLU A 47 0.33 -9.93 2.30
N VAL A 48 1.29 -9.97 1.38
CA VAL A 48 2.72 -10.12 1.70
C VAL A 48 3.24 -8.96 2.53
N ILE A 49 2.85 -7.72 2.22
CA ILE A 49 3.26 -6.53 3.00
C ILE A 49 2.65 -6.56 4.40
N LEU A 50 1.38 -6.95 4.54
CA LEU A 50 0.75 -7.11 5.84
C LEU A 50 1.41 -8.24 6.66
N ARG A 51 1.73 -9.37 6.01
CA ARG A 51 2.45 -10.48 6.64
C ARG A 51 3.85 -10.07 7.09
N TYR A 52 4.59 -9.33 6.26
CA TYR A 52 5.91 -8.78 6.63
C TYR A 52 5.82 -7.87 7.86
N ARG A 53 4.86 -6.93 7.90
CA ARG A 53 4.64 -6.07 9.09
C ARG A 53 4.23 -6.86 10.33
N MET A 54 3.46 -7.93 10.17
CA MET A 54 3.07 -8.82 11.27
C MET A 54 4.27 -9.61 11.80
N THR A 55 5.12 -10.14 10.91
CA THR A 55 6.35 -10.85 11.29
C THR A 55 7.33 -9.93 12.02
N GLU A 56 7.50 -8.67 11.57
CA GLU A 56 8.35 -7.71 12.30
C GLU A 56 7.84 -7.39 13.71
N ARG A 57 6.51 -7.43 13.93
CA ARG A 57 5.94 -7.33 15.28
C ARG A 57 6.16 -8.57 16.11
N MET A 58 6.21 -9.76 15.49
CA MET A 58 6.39 -11.03 16.18
C MET A 58 7.86 -11.26 16.61
N ILE A 59 8.84 -10.73 15.86
CA ILE A 59 10.28 -10.83 16.20
C ILE A 59 10.69 -9.85 17.33
N ARG A 60 9.86 -8.83 17.61
CA ARG A 60 10.09 -7.87 18.70
C ARG A 60 9.34 -8.20 20.01
N VAL A 61 8.69 -9.36 20.10
CA VAL A 61 8.06 -9.87 21.34
C VAL A 61 8.95 -10.92 21.97
#